data_AF-A0A973GLH9-F1
#
_entry.id   AF-A0A973GLH9-F1
#
_cell.length_a   1.000
_cell.length_b   1.000
_cell.length_c   1.000
_cell.angle_alpha   90.00
_cell.angle_beta   90.00
_cell.angle_gamma   90.00
#
_symmetry.space_group_name_H-M   'P 1'
#
loop_
_entity.id
_entity.type
_entity.pdbx_description
1 polymer ?
#
loop_
_entity_poly.entity_id
_entity_poly.type
_entity_poly.pdbx_seq_one_letter_code
_entity_poly.pdbx_strand_id
1 'polypeptide(L)' 'MGLFVKQEENRTELQQRIAKDLQDRVAERAKKPDLPDGVDDSQYIQGTKRTTSLAWLWILIIVVAIGLSIWLMSLRLAKG' A
#
# COMPACT_ATOMS: atom_id res chain seq x y z
N MET A 1 -12.42 16.42 56.95
CA MET A 1 -11.07 16.42 56.35
C MET A 1 -10.83 15.02 55.81
N GLY A 2 -10.75 14.91 54.48
CA GLY A 2 -11.08 13.71 53.72
C GLY A 2 -10.02 12.61 53.73
N LEU A 3 -10.51 11.38 53.57
CA LEU A 3 -9.81 10.10 53.41
C LEU A 3 -8.94 10.03 52.13
N PHE A 4 -7.99 10.94 51.97
CA PHE A 4 -7.13 10.99 50.77
C PHE A 4 -5.89 10.07 50.87
N VAL A 5 -5.52 9.61 52.08
CA VAL A 5 -4.27 8.87 52.31
C VAL A 5 -4.31 7.41 51.82
N LYS A 6 -5.47 6.74 51.81
CA LYS A 6 -5.57 5.32 51.40
C LYS A 6 -5.75 5.08 49.89
N GLN A 7 -6.21 6.09 49.14
CA GLN A 7 -6.45 5.91 47.70
C GLN A 7 -5.17 6.05 46.86
N GLU A 8 -4.19 6.84 47.31
CA GLU A 8 -2.96 7.07 46.56
C GLU A 8 -2.06 5.81 46.54
N GLU A 9 -1.96 5.12 47.66
CA GLU A 9 -1.24 3.84 47.79
C GLU A 9 -1.86 2.76 46.89
N ASN A 10 -3.20 2.64 46.91
CA ASN A 10 -3.93 1.66 46.10
C ASN A 10 -3.86 1.96 44.58
N ARG A 11 -3.87 3.25 44.22
CA ARG A 11 -3.65 3.70 42.84
C ARG A 11 -2.25 3.39 42.35
N THR A 12 -1.24 3.47 43.22
CA THR A 12 0.15 3.18 42.85
C THR A 12 0.34 1.70 42.53
N GLU A 13 -0.25 0.80 43.33
CA GLU A 13 -0.21 -0.65 43.05
C GLU A 13 -0.96 -1.03 41.77
N LEU A 14 -2.15 -0.48 41.55
CA LEU A 14 -2.93 -0.74 40.34
C LEU A 14 -2.22 -0.21 39.08
N GLN A 15 -1.65 0.99 39.15
CA GLN A 15 -0.88 1.57 38.06
C GLN A 15 0.38 0.77 37.75
N GLN A 16 1.09 0.26 38.77
CA GLN A 16 2.25 -0.62 38.57
C GLN A 16 1.86 -1.93 37.87
N ARG A 17 0.72 -2.54 38.25
CA ARG A 17 0.22 -3.76 37.59
C ARG A 17 -0.18 -3.49 36.14
N ILE A 18 -0.84 -2.36 35.87
CA ILE A 18 -1.23 -1.95 34.51
C ILE A 18 0.00 -1.66 33.66
N ALA A 19 1.00 -0.95 34.20
CA ALA A 19 2.24 -0.66 33.48
C ALA A 19 3.00 -1.93 33.12
N LYS A 20 3.04 -2.91 34.04
CA LYS A 20 3.65 -4.22 33.78
C LYS A 20 2.89 -5.01 32.72
N ASP A 21 1.56 -5.08 32.82
CA ASP A 21 0.71 -5.75 31.81
C ASP A 21 0.84 -5.09 30.42
N LEU A 22 0.96 -3.76 30.36
CA LEU A 22 1.23 -3.03 29.12
C LEU A 22 2.59 -3.36 28.53
N GLN A 23 3.65 -3.39 29.35
CA GLN A 23 4.99 -3.75 28.90
C GLN A 23 5.05 -5.19 28.39
N ASP A 24 4.41 -6.13 29.10
CA ASP A 24 4.35 -7.54 28.70
C ASP A 24 3.60 -7.70 27.37
N ARG A 25 2.45 -7.03 27.20
CA ARG A 25 1.68 -7.03 25.93
C ARG A 25 2.44 -6.41 24.77
N VAL A 26 3.21 -5.36 25.01
CA VAL A 26 4.05 -4.73 23.98
C VAL A 26 5.21 -5.65 23.61
N ALA A 27 5.86 -6.28 24.59
CA ALA A 27 6.90 -7.26 24.32
C ALA A 27 6.37 -8.48 23.55
N GLU A 28 5.15 -8.94 23.85
CA GLU A 28 4.48 -10.01 23.09
C GLU A 28 4.09 -9.57 21.67
N ARG A 29 3.60 -8.34 21.50
CA ARG A 29 3.29 -7.78 20.16
C ARG A 29 4.55 -7.55 19.34
N ALA A 30 5.65 -7.10 19.95
CA ALA A 30 6.93 -6.90 19.28
C ALA A 30 7.59 -8.21 18.86
N LYS A 31 7.31 -9.32 19.57
CA LYS A 31 7.75 -10.68 19.20
C LYS A 31 6.94 -11.29 18.06
N LYS A 32 5.78 -10.72 17.70
CA LYS A 32 5.03 -11.10 16.50
C LYS A 32 5.50 -10.24 15.33
N PRO A 33 6.28 -10.79 14.38
CA PRO A 33 6.76 -10.02 13.22
C PRO A 33 5.64 -9.67 12.23
N ASP A 34 4.45 -10.26 12.37
CA ASP A 34 3.32 -10.04 11.47
C ASP A 34 2.51 -8.81 11.87
N LEU A 35 3.12 -7.63 11.82
CA LEU A 35 2.34 -6.42 11.53
C LEU A 35 2.09 -6.46 10.02
N PRO A 36 0.82 -6.57 9.57
CA PRO A 36 0.55 -6.61 8.14
C PRO A 36 1.04 -5.30 7.52
N ASP A 37 2.00 -5.43 6.61
CA ASP A 37 2.58 -4.32 5.88
C ASP A 37 1.46 -3.78 4.97
N GLY A 38 0.88 -2.64 5.34
CA GLY A 38 -0.33 -2.08 4.73
C GLY A 38 -0.23 -1.76 3.23
N VAL A 39 0.92 -2.03 2.61
CA VAL A 39 1.12 -2.02 1.16
C VAL A 39 0.68 -3.33 0.49
N ASP A 40 0.83 -4.49 1.14
CA ASP A 40 0.46 -5.80 0.57
C ASP A 40 -0.99 -6.20 0.86
N ASP A 41 -1.60 -5.64 1.91
CA ASP A 41 -2.96 -5.99 2.36
C ASP A 41 -4.08 -5.09 1.80
N SER A 42 -3.82 -4.43 0.68
CA SER A 42 -4.86 -3.69 -0.03
C SER A 42 -5.81 -4.67 -0.75
N GLN A 43 -6.82 -5.16 -0.02
CA GLN A 43 -8.01 -5.82 -0.61
C GLN A 43 -8.69 -4.94 -1.69
N TYR A 44 -8.38 -3.63 -1.69
CA TYR A 44 -8.79 -2.67 -2.71
C TYR A 44 -8.22 -2.96 -4.11
N ILE A 45 -7.11 -3.70 -4.23
CA ILE A 45 -6.44 -4.05 -5.50
C ILE A 45 -6.91 -5.41 -6.04
N GLN A 46 -7.69 -6.20 -5.29
CA GLN A 46 -8.15 -7.54 -5.72
C GLN A 46 -9.10 -7.51 -6.94
N GLY A 47 -9.69 -6.35 -7.26
CA GLY A 47 -10.58 -6.18 -8.41
C GLY A 47 -10.02 -5.34 -9.57
N THR A 48 -8.88 -4.67 -9.38
CA THR A 48 -8.34 -3.76 -10.40
C THR A 48 -7.49 -4.56 -11.37
N LYS A 49 -8.09 -5.02 -12.47
CA LYS A 49 -7.33 -5.61 -13.58
C LYS A 49 -6.30 -4.59 -14.08
N ARG A 50 -5.03 -5.00 -14.14
CA ARG A 50 -3.96 -4.22 -14.79
C ARG A 50 -4.43 -3.81 -16.18
N THR A 51 -4.70 -2.54 -16.39
CA THR A 51 -5.06 -1.95 -17.70
C THR A 51 -3.91 -2.02 -18.71
N THR A 52 -2.74 -2.53 -18.29
CA THR A 52 -1.57 -2.81 -19.14
C THR A 52 -1.85 -3.71 -20.34
N SER A 53 -2.88 -4.58 -20.31
CA SER A 53 -3.16 -5.48 -21.44
C SER A 53 -3.36 -4.75 -22.77
N LEU A 54 -3.96 -3.55 -22.75
CA LEU A 54 -4.19 -2.75 -23.97
C LEU A 54 -3.00 -1.89 -24.39
N ALA A 55 -1.97 -1.73 -23.56
CA ALA A 55 -0.84 -0.85 -23.86
C ALA A 55 -0.07 -1.32 -25.12
N TRP A 56 0.06 -2.64 -25.30
CA TRP A 56 0.72 -3.21 -26.47
C TRP A 56 -0.04 -2.96 -27.78
N LEU A 57 -1.38 -2.87 -27.72
CA LEU A 57 -2.21 -2.59 -28.89
C LEU A 57 -1.93 -1.19 -29.46
N TRP A 58 -1.74 -0.20 -28.59
CA TRP A 58 -1.38 1.17 -28.99
C TRP A 58 -0.01 1.24 -29.65
N ILE A 59 0.96 0.47 -29.16
CA ILE A 59 2.30 0.37 -29.79
C ILE A 59 2.14 -0.16 -31.22
N LEU A 60 1.33 -1.20 -31.42
CA LEU A 60 1.10 -1.80 -32.74
C LEU A 60 0.43 -0.80 -33.70
N ILE A 61 -0.56 -0.04 -33.22
CA ILE A 61 -1.22 1.02 -34.00
C ILE A 61 -0.21 2.08 -34.45
N ILE A 62 0.67 2.54 -33.55
CA ILE A 62 1.69 3.54 -33.87
C ILE A 62 2.65 3.03 -34.94
N VAL A 63 3.12 1.79 -34.82
CA VAL A 63 4.03 1.18 -35.80
C VAL A 63 3.39 1.11 -37.19
N VAL A 64 2.13 0.67 -37.27
CA VAL A 64 1.39 0.61 -38.54
C VAL A 64 1.18 2.00 -39.12
N ALA A 65 0.81 2.99 -38.29
CA ALA A 65 0.62 4.37 -38.73
C ALA A 65 1.91 4.94 -39.34
N ILE A 66 3.06 4.78 -38.68
CA ILE A 66 4.35 5.24 -39.19
C ILE A 66 4.69 4.55 -40.53
N GLY A 67 4.53 3.23 -40.60
CA GLY A 67 4.81 2.47 -41.82
C GLY A 67 3.96 2.95 -43.00
N LEU A 68 2.65 3.17 -42.79
CA LEU A 68 1.75 3.70 -43.80
C LEU A 68 2.09 5.13 -44.20
N SER A 69 2.48 5.98 -43.25
CA SER A 69 2.91 7.36 -43.54
C SER A 69 4.16 7.37 -44.44
N ILE A 70 5.17 6.56 -44.13
CA ILE A 70 6.39 6.46 -44.94
C ILE A 70 6.07 5.88 -46.33
N TRP A 71 5.24 4.84 -46.38
CA TRP A 71 4.83 4.21 -47.64
C TRP A 71 4.05 5.19 -48.54
N LEU A 72 3.08 5.92 -47.98
CA LEU A 72 2.33 6.95 -48.70
C LEU A 72 3.23 8.08 -49.18
N MET A 73 4.17 8.54 -48.35
CA MET A 73 5.14 9.57 -48.73
C MET A 73 6.01 9.10 -49.90
N SER A 74 6.51 7.86 -49.83
CA SER A 74 7.32 7.25 -50.90
C SER A 74 6.53 7.08 -52.19
N LEU A 75 5.26 6.65 -52.10
CA LEU A 75 4.36 6.52 -53.25
C LEU A 75 4.03 7.87 -53.91
N ARG A 76 3.91 8.94 -53.11
CA ARG A 76 3.71 10.31 -53.60
C ARG A 76 4.95 10.84 -54.32
N LEU A 77 6.14 10.58 -53.78
CA LEU A 77 7.43 10.94 -54.42
C LEU A 77 7.68 10.19 -55.73
N ALA A 78 7.31 8.92 -55.82
CA ALA A 78 7.53 8.11 -57.03
C ALA A 78 6.56 8.43 -58.20
N LYS A 79 5.47 9.15 -57.94
CA LYS A 79 4.46 9.54 -58.95
C LYS A 79 4.55 11.00 -59.39
N GLY A 80 5.40 11.79 -58.73
CA GLY A 80 5.62 13.22 -59.03
C GLY A 80 6.76 13.45 -60.00
#